data_AF-A0A7Y2NZ88-F1
#
_entry.id   AF-A0A7Y2NZ88-F1
#
_cell.length_a   1.000
_cell.length_b   1.000
_cell.length_c   1.000
_cell.angle_alpha   90.00
_cell.angle_beta   90.00
_cell.angle_gamma   90.00
#
_symmetry.space_group_name_H-M   'P 1'
#
loop_
_entity.id
_entity.type
_entity.pdbx_description
1 polymer ?
#
loop_
_entity_poly.entity_id
_entity_poly.type
_entity_poly.pdbx_seq_one_letter_code
_entity_poly.pdbx_strand_id
1 'polypeptide(L)'
;MNKEIPHSDYDAHPETVDDDELNDYLAGIAEEIGWIVICFNSLEDSIANFLREMMLRDPYQDERLDVFLAEMGYMAKARALMHLYGQAVAHGAVHLPEGEVVELEKDLSLAATIRNGYAHADWSGLRADAYIKVKTRSSRSGILHRYKRIDKETADADITYIVSVGNRLVSVHELVQDSIYQRTNATEAASRTLPVIKYPVSADAKPRPSRAYDEGREDTLNALLALGYGAEEAATALRNVPYGLSAREGIEVALRTLEADS
;
A
#
# COMPACT_ATOMS: atom_id res chain seq x y z
N MET A 1 5.68 -7.69 -1.80
CA MET A 1 4.81 -8.63 -2.54
C MET A 1 3.63 -9.03 -1.64
N ASN A 2 2.38 -8.90 -2.11
CA ASN A 2 1.18 -9.18 -1.30
C ASN A 2 0.81 -10.68 -1.36
N LYS A 3 0.36 -11.26 -0.24
CA LYS A 3 -0.17 -12.63 -0.16
C LYS A 3 -1.59 -12.62 0.40
N GLU A 4 -2.48 -13.46 -0.11
CA GLU A 4 -3.81 -13.71 0.47
C GLU A 4 -3.83 -15.15 0.99
N ILE A 5 -4.15 -15.32 2.28
CA ILE A 5 -4.12 -16.60 2.98
C ILE A 5 -5.52 -16.88 3.55
N PRO A 6 -6.18 -18.01 3.20
CA PRO A 6 -7.40 -18.47 3.85
C PRO A 6 -7.20 -18.67 5.35
N HIS A 7 -8.20 -18.33 6.16
CA HIS A 7 -8.12 -18.51 7.62
C HIS A 7 -7.99 -19.99 8.04
N SER A 8 -8.46 -20.95 7.24
CA SER A 8 -8.25 -22.39 7.50
C SER A 8 -6.78 -22.80 7.49
N ASP A 9 -5.95 -22.05 6.76
CA ASP A 9 -4.52 -22.32 6.59
C ASP A 9 -3.70 -21.49 7.60
N TYR A 10 -4.37 -20.70 8.43
CA TYR A 10 -3.79 -19.83 9.46
C TYR A 10 -3.11 -20.64 10.55
N ASP A 11 -3.72 -21.75 10.97
CA ASP A 11 -3.20 -22.65 12.02
C ASP A 11 -2.01 -23.50 11.54
N ALA A 12 -1.74 -23.53 10.23
CA ALA A 12 -0.70 -24.35 9.62
C ALA A 12 0.60 -23.57 9.30
N HIS A 13 0.66 -22.26 9.55
CA HIS A 13 1.85 -21.44 9.31
C HIS A 13 2.53 -21.09 10.66
N PRO A 14 3.78 -21.51 10.89
CA PRO A 14 4.40 -21.51 12.20
C PRO A 14 4.84 -20.10 12.64
N GLU A 15 4.76 -19.93 13.97
CA GLU A 15 5.49 -19.02 14.86
C GLU A 15 5.57 -17.54 14.45
N THR A 16 4.78 -16.73 15.17
CA THR A 16 5.11 -15.32 15.35
C THR A 16 6.53 -15.22 15.88
N VAL A 17 7.26 -14.20 15.45
CA VAL A 17 8.56 -13.91 16.04
C VAL A 17 8.42 -13.66 17.54
N ASP A 18 9.50 -13.85 18.29
CA ASP A 18 9.50 -13.48 19.70
C ASP A 18 9.46 -11.95 19.90
N ASP A 19 9.25 -11.52 21.14
CA ASP A 19 9.12 -10.09 21.46
C ASP A 19 10.39 -9.30 21.14
N ASP A 20 11.58 -9.90 21.26
CA ASP A 20 12.85 -9.21 21.01
C ASP A 20 13.04 -8.97 19.51
N GLU A 21 12.81 -9.99 18.67
CA GLU A 21 12.86 -9.88 17.21
C GLU A 21 11.76 -8.92 16.68
N LEU A 22 10.57 -8.94 17.27
CA LEU A 22 9.50 -7.99 16.96
C LEU A 22 9.95 -6.55 17.24
N ASN A 23 10.51 -6.30 18.42
CA ASN A 23 10.95 -4.97 18.82
C ASN A 23 12.08 -4.46 17.92
N ASP A 24 13.06 -5.31 17.58
CA ASP A 24 14.14 -4.96 16.66
C ASP A 24 13.62 -4.61 15.26
N TYR A 25 12.68 -5.41 14.74
CA TYR A 25 12.04 -5.11 13.46
C TYR A 25 11.27 -3.78 13.51
N LEU A 26 10.47 -3.55 14.56
CA LEU A 26 9.70 -2.31 14.69
C LEU A 26 10.61 -1.09 14.85
N ALA A 27 11.70 -1.20 15.62
CA ALA A 27 12.69 -0.15 15.74
C ALA A 27 13.31 0.21 14.37
N GLY A 28 13.47 -0.77 13.47
CA GLY A 28 14.00 -0.58 12.13
C GLY A 28 13.05 0.09 11.11
N ILE A 29 11.74 0.14 11.39
CA ILE A 29 10.71 0.62 10.44
C ILE A 29 9.78 1.72 11.01
N ALA A 30 9.87 2.01 12.31
CA ALA A 30 9.00 2.95 13.00
C ALA A 30 9.08 4.38 12.44
N GLU A 31 10.28 4.80 12.01
CA GLU A 31 10.49 6.12 11.40
C GLU A 31 9.67 6.26 10.11
N GLU A 32 9.73 5.26 9.25
CA GLU A 32 9.04 5.24 7.97
C GLU A 32 7.52 5.18 8.16
N ILE A 33 7.02 4.39 9.12
CA ILE A 33 5.61 4.39 9.52
C ILE A 33 5.18 5.81 9.93
N GLY A 34 6.01 6.49 10.73
CA GLY A 34 5.79 7.87 11.16
C GLY A 34 5.68 8.82 9.96
N TRP A 35 6.62 8.75 9.03
CA TRP A 35 6.60 9.55 7.80
C TRP A 35 5.37 9.30 6.93
N ILE A 36 4.95 8.04 6.77
CA ILE A 36 3.72 7.69 6.03
C ILE A 36 2.50 8.39 6.64
N VAL A 37 2.37 8.38 7.97
CA VAL A 37 1.27 9.05 8.67
C VAL A 37 1.34 10.57 8.49
N ILE A 38 2.53 11.16 8.67
CA ILE A 38 2.74 12.61 8.54
C ILE A 38 2.40 13.08 7.13
N CYS A 39 2.99 12.46 6.09
CA CYS A 39 2.76 12.84 4.71
C CYS A 39 1.30 12.67 4.30
N PHE A 40 0.63 11.61 4.76
CA PHE A 40 -0.78 11.39 4.47
C PHE A 40 -1.70 12.41 5.16
N ASN A 41 -1.41 12.78 6.40
CA ASN A 41 -2.17 13.82 7.09
C ASN A 41 -2.00 15.19 6.39
N SER A 42 -0.77 15.53 5.97
CA SER A 42 -0.53 16.76 5.18
C SER A 42 -1.27 16.76 3.83
N LEU A 43 -1.40 15.59 3.19
CA LEU A 43 -2.24 15.44 2.00
C LEU A 43 -3.72 15.70 2.33
N GLU A 44 -4.23 15.16 3.43
CA GLU A 44 -5.61 15.42 3.89
C GLU A 44 -5.87 16.91 4.17
N ASP A 45 -4.93 17.58 4.84
CA ASP A 45 -5.01 19.02 5.14
C ASP A 45 -5.05 19.85 3.86
N SER A 46 -4.26 19.46 2.86
CA SER A 46 -4.26 20.11 1.54
C SER A 46 -5.63 19.98 0.85
N ILE A 47 -6.24 18.79 0.87
CA ILE A 47 -7.59 18.57 0.32
C ILE A 47 -8.61 19.45 1.05
N ALA A 48 -8.53 19.54 2.39
CA ALA A 48 -9.44 20.37 3.17
C ALA A 48 -9.29 21.86 2.80
N ASN A 49 -8.06 22.35 2.64
CA ASN A 49 -7.82 23.72 2.20
C ASN A 49 -8.39 23.99 0.80
N PHE A 50 -8.18 23.08 -0.15
CA PHE A 50 -8.69 23.23 -1.51
C PHE A 50 -10.21 23.15 -1.59
N LEU A 51 -10.87 22.38 -0.71
CA LEU A 51 -12.32 22.41 -0.55
C LEU A 51 -12.81 23.78 -0.09
N ARG A 52 -12.14 24.39 0.89
CA ARG A 52 -12.49 25.75 1.37
C ARG A 52 -12.38 26.77 0.23
N GLU A 53 -11.29 26.73 -0.52
CA GLU A 53 -11.08 27.65 -1.64
C GLU A 53 -12.13 27.48 -2.74
N MET A 54 -12.48 26.23 -3.09
CA MET A 54 -13.49 25.94 -4.10
C MET A 54 -14.90 26.35 -3.67
N MET A 55 -15.24 26.23 -2.38
CA MET A 55 -16.59 26.52 -1.88
C MET A 55 -16.81 27.99 -1.52
N LEU A 56 -15.85 28.62 -0.85
CA LEU A 56 -16.06 29.93 -0.23
C LEU A 56 -15.46 31.09 -1.03
N ARG A 57 -14.40 30.86 -1.82
CA ARG A 57 -13.66 31.91 -2.53
C ARG A 57 -13.28 33.14 -1.67
N ASP A 58 -13.25 33.00 -0.35
CA ASP A 58 -13.07 34.09 0.64
C ASP A 58 -11.99 33.70 1.67
N PRO A 59 -11.03 34.61 1.97
CA PRO A 59 -9.96 34.39 2.97
C PRO A 59 -10.42 34.23 4.43
N TYR A 60 -11.66 34.59 4.80
CA TYR A 60 -12.19 34.36 6.15
C TYR A 60 -13.03 33.08 6.17
N GLN A 61 -12.33 31.95 6.27
CA GLN A 61 -12.89 30.60 6.28
C GLN A 61 -14.11 30.51 7.23
N ASP A 62 -15.24 30.05 6.70
CA ASP A 62 -16.48 29.87 7.46
C ASP A 62 -16.28 28.72 8.45
N GLU A 63 -16.27 29.03 9.76
CA GLU A 63 -16.16 28.04 10.85
C GLU A 63 -17.16 26.89 10.70
N ARG A 64 -18.30 27.11 10.02
CA ARG A 64 -19.30 26.06 9.73
C ARG A 64 -18.77 25.02 8.75
N LEU A 65 -17.98 25.44 7.76
CA LEU A 65 -17.31 24.52 6.85
C LEU A 65 -16.26 23.71 7.59
N ASP A 66 -15.55 24.31 8.55
CA ASP A 66 -14.58 23.58 9.38
C ASP A 66 -15.25 22.51 10.24
N VAL A 67 -16.42 22.80 10.83
CA VAL A 67 -17.23 21.80 11.54
C VAL A 67 -17.59 20.64 10.61
N PHE A 68 -18.00 20.93 9.37
CA PHE A 68 -18.33 19.88 8.40
C PHE A 68 -17.11 19.06 7.98
N LEU A 69 -15.98 19.70 7.70
CA LEU A 69 -14.74 19.03 7.28
C LEU A 69 -14.15 18.18 8.41
N ALA A 70 -14.26 18.60 9.68
CA ALA A 70 -13.77 17.85 10.83
C ALA A 70 -14.47 16.49 10.99
N GLU A 71 -15.75 16.40 10.64
CA GLU A 71 -16.53 15.15 10.72
C GLU A 71 -16.33 14.23 9.50
N MET A 72 -15.74 14.74 8.42
CA MET A 72 -15.51 13.96 7.20
C MET A 72 -14.25 13.12 7.29
N GLY A 73 -14.33 11.84 6.91
CA GLY A 73 -13.13 11.05 6.64
C GLY A 73 -12.43 11.45 5.34
N TYR A 74 -11.13 11.22 5.24
CA TYR A 74 -10.28 11.51 4.07
C TYR A 74 -10.96 11.22 2.71
N MET A 75 -11.49 10.00 2.50
CA MET A 75 -12.07 9.62 1.20
C MET A 75 -13.36 10.37 0.86
N ALA A 76 -14.07 10.90 1.86
CA ALA A 76 -15.21 11.78 1.62
C ALA A 76 -14.74 13.16 1.16
N LYS A 77 -13.69 13.71 1.80
CA LYS A 77 -13.07 14.99 1.40
C LYS A 77 -12.51 14.92 -0.02
N ALA A 78 -11.73 13.88 -0.32
CA ALA A 78 -11.12 13.67 -1.64
C ALA A 78 -12.18 13.64 -2.75
N ARG A 79 -13.23 12.81 -2.59
CA ARG A 79 -14.33 12.72 -3.57
C ARG A 79 -15.09 14.02 -3.73
N ALA A 80 -15.36 14.74 -2.65
CA ALA A 80 -16.00 16.04 -2.72
C ALA A 80 -15.18 17.02 -3.56
N LEU A 81 -13.86 17.05 -3.38
CA LEU A 81 -12.97 17.92 -4.15
C LEU A 81 -12.95 17.52 -5.64
N MET A 82 -12.85 16.22 -5.94
CA MET A 82 -12.88 15.73 -7.32
C MET A 82 -14.21 16.05 -8.01
N HIS A 83 -15.34 15.97 -7.31
CA HIS A 83 -16.64 16.41 -7.83
C HIS A 83 -16.66 17.91 -8.13
N LEU A 84 -16.12 18.75 -7.25
CA LEU A 84 -16.04 20.19 -7.49
C LEU A 84 -15.17 20.52 -8.70
N TYR A 85 -14.01 19.86 -8.85
CA TYR A 85 -13.17 20.00 -10.04
C TYR A 85 -13.89 19.53 -11.31
N GLY A 86 -14.51 18.35 -11.27
CA GLY A 86 -15.24 17.79 -12.40
C GLY A 86 -16.42 18.68 -12.85
N GLN A 87 -17.17 19.24 -11.90
CA GLN A 87 -18.24 20.20 -12.19
C GLN A 87 -17.68 21.49 -12.79
N ALA A 88 -16.60 22.04 -12.24
CA ALA A 88 -15.97 23.24 -12.77
C ALA A 88 -15.47 23.04 -14.22
N VAL A 89 -14.90 21.86 -14.53
CA VAL A 89 -14.50 21.48 -15.89
C VAL A 89 -15.72 21.31 -16.79
N ALA A 90 -16.76 20.59 -16.35
CA ALA A 90 -17.97 20.35 -17.14
C ALA A 90 -18.72 21.63 -17.51
N HIS A 91 -18.65 22.66 -16.65
CA HIS A 91 -19.22 23.98 -16.90
C HIS A 91 -18.28 24.95 -17.62
N GLY A 92 -17.07 24.51 -18.01
CA GLY A 92 -16.09 25.34 -18.71
C GLY A 92 -15.45 26.44 -17.87
N ALA A 93 -15.63 26.41 -16.55
CA ALA A 93 -15.00 27.35 -15.63
C ALA A 93 -13.51 27.03 -15.40
N VAL A 94 -13.12 25.77 -15.60
CA VAL A 94 -11.75 25.27 -15.39
C VAL A 94 -11.32 24.46 -16.60
N HIS A 95 -10.06 24.61 -16.99
CA HIS A 95 -9.44 23.80 -18.03
C HIS A 95 -8.32 22.95 -17.40
N LEU A 96 -8.45 21.63 -17.51
CA LEU A 96 -7.43 20.68 -17.07
C LEU A 96 -7.09 19.74 -18.24
N PRO A 97 -5.92 19.09 -18.22
CA PRO A 97 -5.63 17.98 -19.13
C PRO A 97 -6.72 16.91 -19.08
N GLU A 98 -6.97 16.26 -20.22
CA GLU A 98 -8.01 15.24 -20.33
C GLU A 98 -7.75 14.07 -19.36
N GLY A 99 -8.80 13.65 -18.64
CA GLY A 99 -8.71 12.55 -17.67
C GLY A 99 -8.04 12.91 -16.35
N GLU A 100 -7.52 14.12 -16.17
CA GLU A 100 -6.71 14.49 -14.99
C GLU A 100 -7.46 14.30 -13.67
N VAL A 101 -8.74 14.69 -13.60
CA VAL A 101 -9.57 14.51 -12.39
C VAL A 101 -9.71 13.04 -12.02
N VAL A 102 -9.87 12.17 -13.02
CA VAL A 102 -10.04 10.71 -12.81
C VAL A 102 -8.73 10.07 -12.35
N GLU A 103 -7.60 10.46 -12.95
CA GLU A 103 -6.29 9.95 -12.54
C GLU A 103 -5.92 10.43 -11.13
N LEU A 104 -6.18 11.70 -10.81
CA LEU A 104 -5.95 12.23 -9.47
C LEU A 104 -6.83 11.53 -8.42
N GLU A 105 -8.09 11.20 -8.74
CA GLU A 105 -8.95 10.42 -7.83
C GLU A 105 -8.39 9.01 -7.55
N LYS A 106 -7.83 8.35 -8.58
CA LYS A 106 -7.16 7.05 -8.42
C LYS A 106 -5.95 7.17 -7.51
N ASP A 107 -5.13 8.20 -7.71
CA ASP A 107 -3.93 8.44 -6.90
C ASP A 107 -4.27 8.70 -5.43
N LEU A 108 -5.26 9.56 -5.18
CA LEU A 108 -5.75 9.85 -3.82
C LEU A 108 -6.30 8.59 -3.12
N SER A 109 -6.99 7.74 -3.87
CA SER A 109 -7.52 6.46 -3.38
C SER A 109 -6.41 5.46 -3.05
N LEU A 110 -5.36 5.43 -3.88
CA LEU A 110 -4.20 4.57 -3.65
C LEU A 110 -3.37 5.04 -2.45
N ALA A 111 -3.14 6.34 -2.29
CA ALA A 111 -2.50 6.91 -1.11
C ALA A 111 -3.21 6.49 0.19
N ALA A 112 -4.55 6.53 0.23
CA ALA A 112 -5.33 6.03 1.37
C ALA A 112 -5.16 4.52 1.60
N THR A 113 -5.11 3.74 0.52
CA THR A 113 -4.90 2.29 0.60
C THR A 113 -3.53 1.97 1.19
N ILE A 114 -2.49 2.68 0.75
CA ILE A 114 -1.12 2.56 1.27
C ILE A 114 -1.11 2.90 2.76
N ARG A 115 -1.52 4.12 3.15
CA ARG A 115 -1.50 4.54 4.56
C ARG A 115 -2.28 3.59 5.46
N ASN A 116 -3.46 3.14 5.05
CA ASN A 116 -4.26 2.20 5.83
C ASN A 116 -3.56 0.84 6.00
N GLY A 117 -2.75 0.43 5.03
CA GLY A 117 -1.93 -0.78 5.12
C GLY A 117 -0.88 -0.72 6.24
N TYR A 118 -0.41 0.47 6.62
CA TYR A 118 0.51 0.66 7.75
C TYR A 118 -0.23 0.97 9.05
N ALA A 119 -1.22 1.87 9.01
CA ALA A 119 -1.93 2.31 10.21
C ALA A 119 -2.81 1.22 10.86
N HIS A 120 -3.28 0.26 10.07
CA HIS A 120 -4.16 -0.84 10.53
C HIS A 120 -3.51 -2.22 10.39
N ALA A 121 -2.20 -2.26 10.15
CA ALA A 121 -1.45 -3.50 10.20
C ALA A 121 -1.45 -4.11 11.60
N ASP A 122 -1.53 -5.44 11.66
CA ASP A 122 -1.37 -6.21 12.88
C ASP A 122 0.13 -6.44 13.14
N TRP A 123 0.80 -5.39 13.62
CA TRP A 123 2.24 -5.37 13.84
C TRP A 123 2.70 -6.44 14.84
N SER A 124 1.88 -6.73 15.87
CA SER A 124 2.15 -7.78 16.84
C SER A 124 2.09 -9.19 16.25
N GLY A 125 1.45 -9.35 15.08
CA GLY A 125 1.38 -10.62 14.35
C GLY A 125 2.50 -10.81 13.32
N LEU A 126 3.67 -10.18 13.53
CA LEU A 126 4.83 -10.33 12.65
C LEU A 126 5.27 -11.79 12.56
N ARG A 127 5.51 -12.25 11.33
CA ARG A 127 5.98 -13.60 11.05
C ARG A 127 7.46 -13.58 10.69
N ALA A 128 8.15 -14.70 10.92
CA ALA A 128 9.60 -14.86 10.67
C ALA A 128 10.04 -14.53 9.22
N ASP A 129 9.12 -14.48 8.26
CA ASP A 129 9.37 -14.06 6.86
C ASP A 129 9.09 -12.56 6.60
N ALA A 130 8.95 -11.76 7.67
CA ALA A 130 8.62 -10.33 7.67
C ALA A 130 7.26 -9.98 7.05
N TYR A 131 6.30 -10.90 7.09
CA TYR A 131 4.93 -10.66 6.64
C TYR A 131 4.03 -10.21 7.78
N ILE A 132 3.30 -9.13 7.51
CA ILE A 132 2.36 -8.53 8.47
C ILE A 132 0.96 -8.59 7.88
N LYS A 133 -0.01 -8.95 8.70
CA LYS A 133 -1.42 -8.96 8.30
C LYS A 133 -1.92 -7.52 8.20
N VAL A 134 -2.29 -7.09 7.00
CA VAL A 134 -2.74 -5.72 6.71
C VAL A 134 -4.24 -5.59 6.49
N LYS A 135 -4.95 -6.70 6.27
CA LYS A 135 -6.40 -6.70 6.10
C LYS A 135 -7.02 -8.06 6.41
N THR A 136 -8.20 -8.04 7.02
CA THR A 136 -9.09 -9.20 7.11
C THR A 136 -10.35 -8.95 6.30
N ARG A 137 -10.78 -9.92 5.50
CA ARG A 137 -12.04 -9.88 4.77
C ARG A 137 -12.86 -11.12 5.10
N SER A 138 -14.05 -10.92 5.66
CA SER A 138 -15.04 -11.98 5.82
C SER A 138 -15.91 -12.07 4.57
N SER A 139 -16.15 -13.29 4.08
CA SER A 139 -17.13 -13.59 3.05
C SER A 139 -18.00 -14.78 3.47
N ARG A 140 -19.04 -15.08 2.68
CA ARG A 140 -19.86 -16.30 2.89
C ARG A 140 -19.07 -17.59 2.74
N SER A 141 -17.89 -17.56 2.12
CA SER A 141 -17.02 -18.71 1.88
C SER A 141 -15.86 -18.80 2.87
N GLY A 142 -15.84 -17.98 3.94
CA GLY A 142 -14.82 -17.99 4.98
C GLY A 142 -14.17 -16.64 5.22
N ILE A 143 -13.06 -16.64 5.96
CA ILE A 143 -12.27 -15.45 6.28
C ILE A 143 -10.97 -15.51 5.47
N LEU A 144 -10.61 -14.40 4.84
CA LEU A 144 -9.36 -14.20 4.12
C LEU A 144 -8.52 -13.14 4.82
N HIS A 145 -7.26 -13.48 5.09
CA HIS A 145 -6.28 -12.54 5.61
C HIS A 145 -5.32 -12.13 4.48
N ARG A 146 -5.08 -10.83 4.33
CA ARG A 146 -4.08 -10.29 3.44
C ARG A 146 -2.83 -9.96 4.23
N TYR A 147 -1.71 -10.49 3.79
CA TYR A 147 -0.38 -10.23 4.32
C TYR A 147 0.44 -9.41 3.34
N LYS A 148 1.23 -8.46 3.85
CA LYS A 148 2.19 -7.67 3.08
C LYS A 148 3.55 -7.83 3.76
N ARG A 149 4.57 -8.14 2.95
CA ARG A 149 5.96 -7.96 3.39
C ARG A 149 6.28 -6.48 3.33
N ILE A 150 6.69 -5.91 4.46
CA ILE A 150 7.07 -4.51 4.58
C ILE A 150 8.55 -4.51 4.92
N ASP A 151 9.35 -3.92 4.05
CA ASP A 151 10.75 -3.61 4.26
C ASP A 151 10.94 -2.10 4.10
N LYS A 152 12.08 -1.59 4.57
CA LYS A 152 12.40 -0.16 4.54
C LYS A 152 12.33 0.42 3.12
N GLU A 153 12.84 -0.30 2.13
CA GLU A 153 12.77 0.12 0.73
C GLU A 153 11.32 0.28 0.23
N THR A 154 10.44 -0.67 0.58
CA THR A 154 9.00 -0.57 0.26
C THR A 154 8.35 0.62 0.97
N ALA A 155 8.70 0.87 2.23
CA ALA A 155 8.16 1.99 2.99
C ALA A 155 8.63 3.34 2.44
N ASP A 156 9.91 3.48 2.08
CA ASP A 156 10.48 4.67 1.44
C ASP A 156 9.81 4.97 0.08
N ALA A 157 9.55 3.93 -0.72
CA ALA A 157 8.82 4.06 -1.97
C ALA A 157 7.36 4.50 -1.74
N ASP A 158 6.71 3.97 -0.71
CA ASP A 158 5.34 4.33 -0.32
C ASP A 158 5.26 5.79 0.17
N ILE A 159 6.23 6.26 0.97
CA ILE A 159 6.37 7.67 1.38
C ILE A 159 6.52 8.57 0.15
N THR A 160 7.47 8.23 -0.73
CA THR A 160 7.75 9.00 -1.95
C THR A 160 6.51 9.12 -2.83
N TYR A 161 5.71 8.05 -2.93
CA TYR A 161 4.45 8.07 -3.65
C TYR A 161 3.46 9.04 -3.03
N ILE A 162 3.18 8.95 -1.72
CA ILE A 162 2.22 9.83 -1.04
C ILE A 162 2.61 11.30 -1.20
N VAL A 163 3.90 11.62 -1.05
CA VAL A 163 4.44 12.98 -1.28
C VAL A 163 4.20 13.42 -2.73
N SER A 164 4.42 12.53 -3.70
CA SER A 164 4.20 12.81 -5.12
C SER A 164 2.72 13.06 -5.44
N VAL A 165 1.80 12.34 -4.80
CA VAL A 165 0.35 12.61 -4.89
C VAL A 165 0.03 14.01 -4.37
N GLY A 166 0.59 14.41 -3.22
CA GLY A 166 0.42 15.76 -2.68
C GLY A 166 0.92 16.85 -3.62
N ASN A 167 2.12 16.67 -4.18
CA ASN A 167 2.68 17.62 -5.16
C ASN A 167 1.81 17.75 -6.42
N ARG A 168 1.31 16.62 -6.95
CA ARG A 168 0.39 16.64 -8.10
C ARG A 168 -0.92 17.33 -7.76
N LEU A 169 -1.51 17.05 -6.59
CA LEU A 169 -2.74 17.69 -6.12
C LEU A 169 -2.58 19.22 -6.05
N VAL A 170 -1.46 19.71 -5.51
CA VAL A 170 -1.13 21.14 -5.47
C VAL A 170 -1.04 21.72 -6.88
N SER A 171 -0.27 21.11 -7.78
CA SER A 171 -0.14 21.61 -9.16
C SER A 171 -1.47 21.62 -9.93
N VAL A 172 -2.33 20.63 -9.71
CA VAL A 172 -3.69 20.61 -10.28
C VAL A 172 -4.52 21.74 -9.68
N HIS A 173 -4.46 21.95 -8.37
CA HIS A 173 -5.22 23.03 -7.72
C HIS A 173 -4.76 24.41 -8.18
N GLU A 174 -3.46 24.64 -8.33
CA GLU A 174 -2.92 25.88 -8.91
C GLU A 174 -3.51 26.14 -10.30
N LEU A 175 -3.59 25.11 -11.16
CA LEU A 175 -4.16 25.24 -12.49
C LEU A 175 -5.68 25.50 -12.47
N VAL A 176 -6.38 24.90 -11.49
CA VAL A 176 -7.80 25.20 -11.21
C VAL A 176 -7.96 26.68 -10.85
N GLN A 177 -7.16 27.18 -9.91
CA GLN A 177 -7.20 28.58 -9.49
C GLN A 177 -6.83 29.53 -10.63
N ASP A 178 -5.79 29.21 -11.40
CA ASP A 178 -5.38 30.00 -12.56
C ASP A 178 -6.51 30.08 -13.59
N SER A 179 -7.27 29.00 -13.80
CA SER A 179 -8.44 29.02 -14.68
C SER A 179 -9.56 29.89 -14.12
N ILE A 180 -9.90 29.73 -12.84
CA ILE A 180 -10.98 30.48 -12.16
C ILE A 180 -10.68 31.99 -12.17
N TYR A 181 -9.43 32.36 -11.93
CA TYR A 181 -8.97 33.76 -11.93
C TYR A 181 -8.49 34.26 -13.29
N GLN A 182 -8.70 33.48 -14.37
CA GLN A 182 -8.36 33.87 -15.75
C GLN A 182 -6.87 34.24 -15.94
N ARG A 183 -5.98 33.57 -15.21
CA ARG A 183 -4.51 33.72 -15.30
C ARG A 183 -3.89 32.79 -16.35
N THR A 184 -4.67 31.83 -16.86
CA THR A 184 -4.30 30.90 -17.94
C THR A 184 -5.46 30.78 -18.93
N ASN A 185 -5.15 30.51 -20.20
CA ASN A 185 -6.17 30.12 -21.18
C ASN A 185 -6.26 28.59 -21.34
N ALA A 186 -7.28 28.11 -22.08
CA ALA A 186 -7.54 26.69 -22.27
C ALA A 186 -6.39 25.93 -22.96
N THR A 187 -5.72 26.56 -23.92
CA THR A 187 -4.61 25.96 -24.66
C THR A 187 -3.36 25.80 -23.79
N GLU A 188 -3.06 26.83 -22.98
CA GLU A 188 -1.98 26.79 -21.99
C GLU A 188 -2.25 25.75 -20.91
N ALA A 189 -3.48 25.66 -20.42
CA ALA A 189 -3.86 24.71 -19.39
C ALA A 189 -3.79 23.26 -19.90
N ALA A 190 -4.27 23.00 -21.11
CA ALA A 190 -4.24 21.66 -21.72
C ALA A 190 -2.81 21.19 -22.05
N SER A 191 -1.87 22.12 -22.29
CA SER A 191 -0.47 21.81 -22.58
C SER A 191 0.43 21.80 -21.33
N ARG A 192 -0.11 22.12 -20.16
CA ARG A 192 0.64 22.14 -18.90
C ARG A 192 1.09 20.73 -18.55
N THR A 193 2.39 20.55 -18.36
CA THR A 193 2.96 19.30 -17.85
C THR A 193 2.77 19.25 -16.34
N LEU A 194 1.96 18.30 -15.88
CA LEU A 194 1.77 18.02 -14.45
C LEU A 194 2.78 16.97 -13.96
N PRO A 195 3.09 16.94 -12.66
CA PRO A 195 4.01 15.97 -12.09
C PRO A 195 3.57 14.53 -12.38
N VAL A 196 4.43 13.76 -13.05
CA VAL A 196 4.21 12.33 -13.28
C VAL A 196 4.54 11.57 -12.00
N ILE A 197 3.56 10.84 -11.49
CA ILE A 197 3.74 10.00 -10.31
C ILE A 197 4.30 8.65 -10.74
N LYS A 198 5.42 8.25 -10.13
CA LYS A 198 5.91 6.87 -10.24
C LYS A 198 5.18 6.01 -9.22
N TYR A 199 4.42 5.03 -9.70
CA TYR A 199 3.69 4.10 -8.84
C TYR A 199 4.66 3.22 -8.05
N PRO A 200 4.47 3.04 -6.74
CA PRO A 200 5.30 2.17 -5.94
C PRO A 200 4.96 0.71 -6.30
N VAL A 201 5.99 -0.14 -6.32
CA VAL A 201 5.84 -1.58 -6.58
C VAL A 201 4.85 -2.25 -5.60
N SER A 202 4.63 -1.63 -4.43
CA SER A 202 3.67 -2.06 -3.42
C SER A 202 2.20 -1.98 -3.88
N ALA A 203 1.89 -1.04 -4.79
CA ALA A 203 0.54 -0.75 -5.29
C ALA A 203 0.12 -1.62 -6.47
N ASP A 204 1.07 -2.04 -7.31
CA ASP A 204 0.83 -2.82 -8.53
C ASP A 204 0.61 -4.32 -8.30
N ALA A 205 0.70 -4.79 -7.05
CA ALA A 205 0.20 -6.09 -6.69
C ALA A 205 -1.34 -6.07 -6.62
N LYS A 206 -2.01 -5.89 -7.77
CA LYS A 206 -3.33 -6.50 -7.99
C LYS A 206 -3.20 -7.96 -7.55
N PRO A 207 -4.17 -8.52 -6.79
CA PRO A 207 -4.15 -9.96 -6.53
C PRO A 207 -4.24 -10.64 -7.88
N ARG A 208 -3.09 -11.08 -8.42
CA ARG A 208 -3.12 -12.14 -9.42
C ARG A 208 -3.74 -13.32 -8.68
N PRO A 209 -4.81 -13.96 -9.21
CA PRO A 209 -5.16 -15.29 -8.74
C PRO A 209 -4.04 -16.19 -9.24
N SER A 210 -2.96 -16.31 -8.47
CA SER A 210 -1.91 -17.27 -8.77
C SER A 210 -1.07 -17.49 -7.53
N ARG A 211 -1.18 -18.72 -7.04
CA ARG A 211 -0.18 -19.47 -6.27
C ARG A 211 1.15 -18.74 -6.14
N ALA A 212 1.41 -18.27 -4.92
CA ALA A 212 2.74 -18.18 -4.37
C ALA A 212 2.65 -18.71 -2.93
N TYR A 213 2.24 -19.99 -2.87
CA TYR A 213 2.77 -20.94 -1.90
C TYR A 213 4.30 -20.93 -2.04
N ASP A 214 5.05 -21.29 -1.00
CA ASP A 214 6.50 -21.45 -1.13
C ASP A 214 6.78 -22.67 -2.04
N GLU A 215 6.60 -22.48 -3.34
CA GLU A 215 6.72 -23.48 -4.40
C GLU A 215 8.11 -24.12 -4.29
N GLY A 216 9.14 -23.33 -3.93
CA GLY A 216 10.49 -23.80 -3.65
C GLY A 216 10.56 -24.80 -2.48
N ARG A 217 9.90 -24.54 -1.34
CA ARG A 217 9.88 -25.47 -0.20
C ARG A 217 8.99 -26.70 -0.44
N GLU A 218 7.85 -26.54 -1.11
CA GLU A 218 6.99 -27.67 -1.46
C GLU A 218 7.65 -28.57 -2.51
N ASP A 219 8.30 -27.98 -3.51
CA ASP A 219 9.10 -28.71 -4.50
C ASP A 219 10.32 -29.38 -3.84
N THR A 220 10.95 -28.72 -2.86
CA THR A 220 12.03 -29.33 -2.06
C THR A 220 11.51 -30.53 -1.26
N LEU A 221 10.37 -30.37 -0.57
CA LEU A 221 9.75 -31.46 0.19
C LEU A 221 9.35 -32.63 -0.71
N ASN A 222 8.69 -32.35 -1.83
CA ASN A 222 8.29 -33.35 -2.82
C ASN A 222 9.50 -34.04 -3.45
N ALA A 223 10.58 -33.31 -3.71
CA ALA A 223 11.82 -33.88 -4.21
C ALA A 223 12.47 -34.81 -3.18
N LEU A 224 12.53 -34.43 -1.90
CA LEU A 224 13.06 -35.29 -0.83
C LEU A 224 12.23 -36.58 -0.67
N LEU A 225 10.90 -36.48 -0.72
CA LEU A 225 10.02 -37.65 -0.71
C LEU A 225 10.23 -38.55 -1.94
N ALA A 226 10.42 -37.95 -3.13
CA ALA A 226 10.70 -38.68 -4.36
C ALA A 226 12.10 -39.35 -4.37
N LEU A 227 13.06 -38.77 -3.64
CA LEU A 227 14.39 -39.35 -3.41
C LEU A 227 14.37 -40.47 -2.35
N GLY A 228 13.24 -40.70 -1.69
CA GLY A 228 13.02 -41.83 -0.77
C GLY A 228 13.22 -41.52 0.70
N TYR A 229 13.39 -40.25 1.09
CA TYR A 229 13.46 -39.85 2.49
C TYR A 229 12.08 -39.97 3.17
N GLY A 230 12.06 -40.32 4.45
CA GLY A 230 10.83 -40.42 5.23
C GLY A 230 10.13 -39.07 5.36
N ALA A 231 8.80 -39.05 5.48
CA ALA A 231 8.03 -37.80 5.58
C ALA A 231 8.42 -36.94 6.80
N GLU A 232 8.75 -37.57 7.93
CA GLU A 232 9.21 -36.87 9.14
C GLU A 232 10.65 -36.36 9.00
N GLU A 233 11.53 -37.11 8.34
CA GLU A 233 12.92 -36.71 8.08
C GLU A 233 12.99 -35.55 7.08
N ALA A 234 12.23 -35.64 5.99
CA ALA A 234 12.14 -34.59 4.98
C ALA A 234 11.55 -33.30 5.58
N ALA A 235 10.54 -33.40 6.45
CA ALA A 235 9.97 -32.25 7.15
C ALA A 235 10.96 -31.63 8.15
N THR A 236 11.77 -32.44 8.82
CA THR A 236 12.80 -31.98 9.78
C THR A 236 13.93 -31.26 9.05
N ALA A 237 14.44 -31.84 7.96
CA ALA A 237 15.46 -31.20 7.12
C ALA A 237 14.98 -29.87 6.54
N LEU A 238 13.71 -29.81 6.14
CA LEU A 238 13.11 -28.59 5.59
C LEU A 238 13.07 -27.44 6.62
N ARG A 239 13.02 -27.72 7.93
CA ARG A 239 13.08 -26.66 8.97
C ARG A 239 14.43 -25.93 8.98
N ASN A 240 15.49 -26.60 8.54
CA ASN A 240 16.84 -26.05 8.47
C ASN A 240 17.14 -25.38 7.12
N VAL A 241 16.20 -25.40 6.17
CA VAL A 241 16.32 -24.71 4.88
C VAL A 241 15.82 -23.27 5.01
N PRO A 242 16.66 -22.25 4.73
CA PRO A 242 16.24 -20.85 4.71
C PRO A 242 15.11 -20.58 3.72
N TYR A 243 14.21 -19.66 4.07
CA TYR A 243 13.10 -19.25 3.20
C TYR A 243 13.59 -18.42 2.00
N GLY A 244 12.87 -18.53 0.87
CA GLY A 244 13.17 -17.76 -0.35
C GLY A 244 14.25 -18.34 -1.26
N LEU A 245 14.77 -19.53 -0.94
CA LEU A 245 15.63 -20.31 -1.82
C LEU A 245 14.83 -20.92 -2.97
N SER A 246 15.46 -21.03 -4.15
CA SER A 246 14.89 -21.83 -5.23
C SER A 246 14.83 -23.31 -4.83
N ALA A 247 13.95 -24.11 -5.45
CA ALA A 247 13.83 -25.54 -5.14
C ALA A 247 15.18 -26.27 -5.20
N ARG A 248 16.05 -25.89 -6.15
CA ARG A 248 17.40 -26.44 -6.28
C ARG A 248 18.28 -26.12 -5.06
N GLU A 249 18.33 -24.86 -4.65
CA GLU A 249 19.12 -24.41 -3.50
C GLU A 249 18.58 -25.01 -2.19
N GLY A 250 17.25 -25.10 -2.07
CA GLY A 250 16.57 -25.75 -0.94
C GLY A 250 16.90 -27.23 -0.81
N ILE A 251 16.91 -27.97 -1.93
CA ILE A 251 17.33 -29.38 -1.96
C ILE A 251 18.81 -29.53 -1.55
N GLU A 252 19.71 -28.69 -2.06
CA GLU A 252 21.13 -28.75 -1.71
C GLU A 252 21.37 -28.51 -0.21
N VAL A 253 20.65 -27.58 0.41
CA VAL A 253 20.74 -27.33 1.87
C VAL A 253 20.12 -28.49 2.65
N ALA A 254 18.93 -28.96 2.26
CA ALA A 254 18.24 -30.05 2.96
C ALA A 254 19.07 -31.34 2.97
N LEU A 255 19.66 -31.72 1.82
CA LEU A 255 20.48 -32.92 1.71
C LEU A 255 21.75 -32.84 2.55
N ARG A 256 22.43 -31.69 2.59
CA ARG A 256 23.60 -31.48 3.48
C ARG A 256 23.25 -31.67 4.96
N THR A 257 22.02 -31.32 5.32
CA THR A 257 21.55 -31.44 6.71
C THR A 257 21.24 -32.90 7.05
N LEU A 258 20.63 -33.63 6.12
CA LEU A 258 20.36 -35.07 6.27
C LEU A 258 21.63 -35.93 6.26
N GLU A 259 22.63 -35.54 5.46
CA GLU A 259 23.95 -36.19 5.41
C GLU A 259 24.79 -35.93 6.67
N ALA A 260 24.53 -34.84 7.40
CA ALA A 260 25.21 -34.52 8.65
C ALA A 260 24.61 -35.25 9.88
N ASP A 261 23.34 -35.67 9.80
CA ASP A 261 22.61 -36.41 10.85
C ASP A 261 22.66 -37.95 10.66
N SER A 262 23.36 -38.44 9.63
CA SER A 262 23.59 -39.87 9.32
C SER A 262 24.93 -40.39 9.85
#